data_AF-D5U1M4-F1
#
_entry.id   AF-D5U1M4-F1
#
_cell.length_a   1.000
_cell.length_b   1.000
_cell.length_c   1.000
_cell.angle_alpha   90.00
_cell.angle_beta   90.00
_cell.angle_gamma   90.00
#
_symmetry.space_group_name_H-M   'P 1'
#
loop_
_entity.id
_entity.type
_entity.pdbx_description
1 polymer ?
#
loop_
_entity_poly.entity_id
_entity_poly.type
_entity_poly.pdbx_seq_one_letter_code
_entity_poly.pdbx_strand_id
1 'polypeptide(L)'
;MSKLRDLLELERLEHHGQTLRDLAQEVSKAGEGEYLLLDYRDNKGVSCLIMAKSSTIVNIECLGIDENVEKQIEFLARACINGEGELRVYRVKPIFIEWLKKYEVGIPVLDKAHEKMFTEFQKVFTAILDGSADQVPGLIRTAYESVLEHFKIEEKLMMKYNYPRAKRREHVESHVEFENIVKKLIQAADEGRFIDLYIQQYQFLLTYLDYMLKEDKEFTKFLLEKCGIECNI
;
A
#
# COMPACT_ATOMS: atom_id res chain seq x y z
N MET A 1 -9.11 -8.69 3.62
CA MET A 1 -7.97 -8.46 4.55
C MET A 1 -7.10 -9.70 4.71
N SER A 2 -7.70 -10.88 4.94
CA SER A 2 -7.01 -12.17 5.12
C SER A 2 -5.96 -12.45 4.05
N LYS A 3 -6.31 -12.28 2.77
CA LYS A 3 -5.39 -12.49 1.64
C LYS A 3 -4.19 -11.53 1.63
N LEU A 4 -4.34 -10.33 2.18
CA LEU A 4 -3.26 -9.33 2.24
C LEU A 4 -2.34 -9.52 3.44
N ARG A 5 -2.77 -10.30 4.44
CA ARG A 5 -2.03 -10.49 5.68
C ARG A 5 -0.58 -10.88 5.44
N ASP A 6 -0.33 -11.76 4.47
CA ASP A 6 1.01 -12.27 4.17
C ASP A 6 1.92 -11.25 3.48
N LEU A 7 1.35 -10.15 2.99
CA LEU A 7 2.09 -9.01 2.43
C LEU A 7 2.25 -7.86 3.44
N LEU A 8 1.55 -7.90 4.57
CA LEU A 8 1.74 -6.92 5.63
C LEU A 8 3.08 -7.18 6.32
N GLU A 9 3.90 -6.15 6.47
CA GLU A 9 5.00 -6.23 7.43
C GLU A 9 4.43 -6.00 8.83
N LEU A 10 4.41 -7.09 9.62
CA LEU A 10 3.78 -7.12 10.94
C LEU A 10 4.84 -7.15 12.04
N GLU A 11 4.83 -6.13 12.89
CA GLU A 11 5.63 -6.10 14.12
C GLU A 11 4.75 -6.53 15.28
N ARG A 12 5.05 -7.69 15.88
CA ARG A 12 4.29 -8.19 17.04
C ARG A 12 4.53 -7.28 18.24
N LEU A 13 3.46 -6.77 18.83
CA LEU A 13 3.54 -6.03 20.09
C LEU A 13 3.48 -7.02 21.26
N GLU A 14 4.37 -6.83 22.24
CA GLU A 14 4.26 -7.55 23.51
C GLU A 14 3.01 -7.04 24.24
N HIS A 15 1.98 -7.88 24.27
CA HIS A 15 0.74 -7.61 24.97
C HIS A 15 0.63 -8.52 26.19
N HIS A 16 0.36 -7.94 27.36
CA HIS A 16 0.25 -8.65 28.64
C HIS A 16 -1.21 -8.89 29.07
N GLY A 17 -2.19 -8.60 28.21
CA GLY A 17 -3.62 -8.77 28.49
C GLY A 17 -4.29 -9.87 27.66
N GLN A 18 -5.47 -10.30 28.10
CA GLN A 18 -6.32 -11.28 27.39
C GLN A 18 -7.72 -10.72 27.09
N THR A 19 -8.01 -9.46 27.46
CA THR A 19 -9.36 -8.89 27.40
C THR A 19 -9.50 -7.77 26.36
N LEU A 20 -10.73 -7.55 25.88
CA LEU A 20 -11.08 -6.40 25.01
C LEU A 20 -10.73 -5.04 25.64
N ARG A 21 -10.69 -4.95 26.97
CA ARG A 21 -10.32 -3.72 27.69
C ARG A 21 -8.82 -3.44 27.52
N ASP A 22 -7.99 -4.46 27.67
CA ASP A 22 -6.54 -4.33 27.49
C ASP A 22 -6.24 -3.98 26.03
N LEU A 23 -6.99 -4.59 25.11
CA LEU A 23 -6.93 -4.25 23.70
C LEU A 23 -7.34 -2.79 23.41
N ALA A 24 -8.48 -2.31 23.94
CA ALA A 24 -8.90 -0.93 23.74
C ALA A 24 -7.86 0.07 24.27
N GLN A 25 -7.18 -0.28 25.37
CA GLN A 25 -6.03 0.48 25.85
C GLN A 25 -4.86 0.45 24.87
N GLU A 26 -4.47 -0.70 24.32
CA GLU A 26 -3.39 -0.76 23.32
C GLU A 26 -3.73 -0.01 22.03
N VAL A 27 -4.96 -0.14 21.53
CA VAL A 27 -5.42 0.58 20.33
C VAL A 27 -5.42 2.10 20.57
N SER A 28 -5.69 2.55 21.80
CA SER A 28 -5.61 3.98 22.15
C SER A 28 -4.18 4.53 22.20
N LYS A 29 -3.16 3.67 22.27
CA LYS A 29 -1.74 4.07 22.29
C LYS A 29 -1.14 4.19 20.89
N ALA A 30 -1.82 3.70 19.86
CA ALA A 30 -1.35 3.82 18.48
C ALA A 30 -1.22 5.30 18.09
N GLY A 31 -0.14 5.64 17.39
CA GLY A 31 0.09 6.97 16.85
C GLY A 31 -0.99 7.40 15.85
N GLU A 32 -1.04 8.69 15.56
CA GLU A 32 -1.95 9.22 14.54
C GLU A 32 -1.65 8.59 13.17
N GLY A 33 -2.66 8.01 12.51
CA GLY A 33 -2.51 7.32 11.24
C GLY A 33 -1.92 5.90 11.31
N GLU A 34 -1.51 5.42 12.49
CA GLU A 34 -0.95 4.08 12.66
C GLU A 34 -2.04 3.00 12.60
N TYR A 35 -1.75 1.91 11.89
CA TYR A 35 -2.61 0.73 11.82
C TYR A 35 -2.16 -0.35 12.80
N LEU A 36 -3.13 -0.93 13.50
CA LEU A 36 -2.97 -2.14 14.28
C LEU A 36 -3.81 -3.26 13.67
N LEU A 37 -3.21 -4.44 13.54
CA LEU A 37 -3.90 -5.67 13.19
C LEU A 37 -4.02 -6.52 14.45
N LEU A 38 -5.25 -6.90 14.78
CA LEU A 38 -5.55 -7.81 15.86
C LEU A 38 -5.96 -9.14 15.23
N ASP A 39 -5.28 -10.22 15.62
CA ASP A 39 -5.58 -11.61 15.24
C ASP A 39 -6.15 -12.32 16.46
N TYR A 40 -7.48 -12.47 16.48
CA TYR A 40 -8.20 -13.20 17.50
C TYR A 40 -8.49 -14.62 17.02
N ARG A 41 -8.28 -15.62 17.89
CA ARG A 41 -8.60 -17.02 17.62
C ARG A 41 -9.18 -17.70 18.85
N ASP A 42 -10.20 -18.52 18.68
CA ASP A 42 -10.78 -19.32 19.77
C ASP A 42 -10.63 -20.83 19.56
N ASN A 43 -11.00 -21.59 20.59
CA ASN A 43 -10.98 -23.06 20.57
C ASN A 43 -12.17 -23.69 19.83
N LYS A 44 -13.13 -22.89 19.38
CA LYS A 44 -14.32 -23.30 18.62
C LYS A 44 -14.11 -23.11 17.11
N GLY A 45 -12.95 -22.63 16.69
CA GLY A 45 -12.58 -22.45 15.29
C GLY A 45 -12.94 -21.08 14.71
N VAL A 46 -13.34 -20.12 15.54
CA VAL A 46 -13.52 -18.72 15.13
C VAL A 46 -12.16 -18.04 15.06
N SER A 47 -11.91 -17.33 13.96
CA SER A 47 -10.71 -16.52 13.74
C SER A 47 -11.11 -15.16 13.19
N CYS A 48 -10.73 -14.08 13.84
CA CYS A 48 -11.03 -12.72 13.40
C CYS A 48 -9.76 -11.91 13.19
N LEU A 49 -9.69 -11.22 12.05
CA LEU A 49 -8.72 -10.18 11.76
C LEU A 49 -9.42 -8.83 11.87
N ILE A 50 -8.95 -8.00 12.79
CA ILE A 50 -9.54 -6.69 13.07
C ILE A 50 -8.47 -5.65 12.79
N MET A 51 -8.74 -4.75 11.85
CA MET A 51 -7.90 -3.59 11.57
C MET A 51 -8.41 -2.41 12.38
N ALA A 52 -7.52 -1.77 13.11
CA ALA A 52 -7.81 -0.54 13.84
C ALA A 52 -6.84 0.56 13.43
N LYS A 53 -7.33 1.80 13.46
CA LYS A 53 -6.58 3.02 13.15
C LYS A 53 -7.08 4.13 14.06
N SER A 54 -6.17 4.85 14.72
CA SER A 54 -6.49 6.01 15.57
C SER A 54 -7.67 5.75 16.52
N SER A 55 -7.57 4.72 17.36
CA SER A 55 -8.62 4.32 18.32
C SER A 55 -9.94 3.81 17.73
N THR A 56 -10.04 3.62 16.41
CA THR A 56 -11.26 3.18 15.72
C THR A 56 -11.03 1.86 14.99
N ILE A 57 -11.98 0.94 15.05
CA ILE A 57 -11.98 -0.25 14.20
C ILE A 57 -12.44 0.17 12.81
N VAL A 58 -11.57 -0.02 11.81
CA VAL A 58 -11.84 0.39 10.42
C VAL A 58 -12.26 -0.78 9.54
N ASN A 59 -11.90 -2.01 9.90
CA ASN A 59 -12.23 -3.19 9.11
C ASN A 59 -12.21 -4.45 9.99
N ILE A 60 -13.12 -5.39 9.75
CA ILE A 60 -13.20 -6.68 10.46
C ILE A 60 -13.46 -7.77 9.43
N GLU A 61 -12.67 -8.83 9.49
CA GLU A 61 -12.89 -10.06 8.73
C GLU A 61 -12.82 -11.25 9.68
N CYS A 62 -13.95 -11.93 9.89
CA CYS A 62 -14.03 -13.13 10.71
C CYS A 62 -14.30 -14.37 9.85
N LEU A 63 -13.59 -15.44 10.14
CA LEU A 63 -13.78 -16.78 9.61
C LEU A 63 -14.30 -17.65 10.76
N GLY A 64 -15.49 -18.20 10.61
CA GLY A 64 -16.18 -19.00 11.62
C GLY A 64 -17.27 -19.88 11.01
N ILE A 65 -18.05 -20.54 11.85
CA ILE A 65 -18.99 -21.62 11.45
C ILE A 65 -20.22 -21.11 10.67
N ASP A 66 -20.49 -19.79 10.64
CA ASP A 66 -21.68 -19.18 10.02
C ASP A 66 -21.26 -17.94 9.18
N GLU A 67 -21.84 -17.75 8.00
CA GLU A 67 -21.57 -16.62 7.07
C GLU A 67 -22.17 -15.28 7.57
N ASN A 68 -22.89 -15.29 8.70
CA ASN A 68 -23.52 -14.10 9.26
C ASN A 68 -22.53 -13.23 10.09
N VAL A 69 -22.15 -12.09 9.52
CA VAL A 69 -21.22 -11.11 10.11
C VAL A 69 -21.69 -10.56 11.46
N GLU A 70 -22.99 -10.29 11.66
CA GLU A 70 -23.51 -9.75 12.93
C GLU A 70 -23.33 -10.75 14.07
N LYS A 71 -23.62 -12.03 13.82
CA LYS A 71 -23.38 -13.10 14.79
C LYS A 71 -21.90 -13.24 15.12
N GLN A 72 -21.01 -13.11 14.12
CA GLN A 72 -19.56 -13.20 14.34
C GLN A 72 -19.05 -12.07 15.25
N ILE A 73 -19.54 -10.84 15.07
CA ILE A 73 -19.23 -9.70 15.95
C ILE A 73 -19.75 -9.96 17.36
N GLU A 74 -20.96 -10.50 17.51
CA GLU A 74 -21.52 -10.86 18.82
C GLU A 74 -20.70 -11.95 19.53
N PHE A 75 -20.27 -12.98 18.79
CA PHE A 75 -19.41 -14.04 19.33
C PHE A 75 -18.06 -13.51 19.77
N LEU A 76 -17.42 -12.68 18.95
CA LEU A 76 -16.16 -12.01 19.28
C LEU A 76 -16.32 -11.15 20.55
N ALA A 77 -17.37 -10.31 20.61
CA ALA A 77 -17.63 -9.48 21.77
C ALA A 77 -17.81 -10.31 23.05
N ARG A 78 -18.58 -11.40 22.99
CA ARG A 78 -18.78 -12.33 24.12
C ARG A 78 -17.50 -13.01 24.55
N ALA A 79 -16.77 -13.59 23.60
CA ALA A 79 -15.57 -14.34 23.91
C ALA A 79 -14.50 -13.45 24.55
N CYS A 80 -14.35 -12.23 24.05
CA CYS A 80 -13.45 -11.27 24.66
C CYS A 80 -13.92 -10.71 26.02
N ILE A 81 -15.23 -10.60 26.29
CA ILE A 81 -15.75 -10.26 27.62
C ILE A 81 -15.42 -11.38 28.62
N ASN A 82 -15.49 -12.63 28.16
CA ASN A 82 -15.27 -13.81 29.00
C ASN A 82 -13.78 -14.19 29.14
N GLY A 83 -12.88 -13.54 28.41
CA GLY A 83 -11.46 -13.92 28.35
C GLY A 83 -11.22 -15.26 27.66
N GLU A 84 -12.11 -15.65 26.74
CA GLU A 84 -11.99 -16.86 25.94
C GLU A 84 -11.18 -16.57 24.66
N GLY A 85 -10.19 -17.42 24.35
CA GLY A 85 -9.40 -17.36 23.12
C GLY A 85 -8.00 -16.76 23.30
N GLU A 86 -7.28 -16.61 22.18
CA GLU A 86 -5.98 -15.98 22.08
C GLU A 86 -6.10 -14.72 21.21
N LEU A 87 -5.59 -13.60 21.71
CA LEU A 87 -5.53 -12.33 20.99
C LEU A 87 -4.06 -11.95 20.76
N ARG A 88 -3.70 -11.71 19.51
CA ARG A 88 -2.38 -11.20 19.13
C ARG A 88 -2.54 -9.84 18.49
N VAL A 89 -1.67 -8.90 18.86
CA VAL A 89 -1.69 -7.54 18.33
C VAL A 89 -0.40 -7.29 17.56
N TYR A 90 -0.55 -6.74 16.38
CA TYR A 90 0.55 -6.39 15.49
C TYR A 90 0.43 -4.93 15.09
N ARG A 91 1.54 -4.21 15.11
CA ARG A 91 1.66 -2.98 14.36
C ARG A 91 1.78 -3.35 12.88
N VAL A 92 0.92 -2.74 12.07
CA VAL A 92 0.96 -2.89 10.62
C VAL A 92 1.85 -1.78 10.10
N LYS A 93 3.02 -2.17 9.59
CA LYS A 93 3.81 -1.24 8.79
C LYS A 93 3.15 -1.09 7.42
N PRO A 94 3.25 0.10 6.79
CA PRO A 94 2.61 0.35 5.50
C PRO A 94 2.93 -0.78 4.52
N ILE A 95 1.89 -1.33 3.91
CA ILE A 95 2.05 -2.07 2.66
C ILE A 95 2.75 -1.08 1.74
N PHE A 96 3.89 -1.51 1.21
CA PHE A 96 4.77 -0.75 0.33
C PHE A 96 4.07 0.35 -0.47
N ILE A 97 4.77 1.49 -0.67
CA ILE A 97 4.37 2.72 -1.41
C ILE A 97 4.12 3.95 -0.50
N GLU A 98 4.77 4.02 0.67
CA GLU A 98 4.97 5.32 1.32
C GLU A 98 6.06 6.12 0.58
N TRP A 99 5.81 7.41 0.34
CA TRP A 99 6.86 8.31 -0.11
C TRP A 99 7.92 8.47 0.98
N LEU A 100 9.16 8.14 0.65
CA LEU A 100 10.30 8.17 1.56
C LEU A 100 11.46 8.88 0.87
N LYS A 101 12.29 9.57 1.65
CA LYS A 101 13.48 10.28 1.14
C LYS A 101 14.41 9.44 0.25
N LYS A 102 14.41 8.11 0.40
CA LYS A 102 15.22 7.21 -0.46
C LYS A 102 14.82 7.27 -1.95
N TYR A 103 13.57 7.65 -2.23
CA TYR A 103 13.00 7.80 -3.57
C TYR A 103 13.20 9.21 -4.16
N GLU A 104 13.77 10.14 -3.39
CA GLU A 104 14.22 11.42 -3.92
C GLU A 104 15.37 11.20 -4.92
N VAL A 105 15.26 11.89 -6.05
CA VAL A 105 16.30 11.97 -7.07
C VAL A 105 17.00 13.34 -7.03
N GLY A 106 16.42 14.33 -6.35
CA GLY A 106 17.04 15.63 -6.09
C GLY A 106 16.77 16.68 -7.17
N ILE A 107 15.78 16.44 -8.03
CA ILE A 107 15.26 17.42 -8.98
C ILE A 107 13.79 17.68 -8.59
N PRO A 108 13.44 18.90 -8.12
CA PRO A 108 12.12 19.18 -7.54
C PRO A 108 10.92 18.81 -8.41
N VAL A 109 11.00 18.96 -9.73
CA VAL A 109 9.89 18.59 -10.63
C VAL A 109 9.68 17.08 -10.71
N LEU A 110 10.75 16.29 -10.59
CA LEU A 110 10.70 14.82 -10.57
C LEU A 110 10.28 14.31 -9.19
N ASP A 111 10.88 14.86 -8.12
CA ASP A 111 10.53 14.49 -6.74
C ASP A 111 9.04 14.73 -6.45
N LYS A 112 8.48 15.86 -6.94
CA LYS A 112 7.04 16.15 -6.82
C LYS A 112 6.18 15.15 -7.61
N ALA A 113 6.64 14.71 -8.77
CA ALA A 113 5.92 13.73 -9.57
C ALA A 113 5.95 12.35 -8.89
N HIS A 114 7.09 11.94 -8.32
CA HIS A 114 7.19 10.73 -7.51
C HIS A 114 6.28 10.82 -6.29
N GLU A 115 6.40 11.85 -5.47
CA GLU A 115 5.58 12.03 -4.27
C GLU A 115 4.08 11.92 -4.59
N LYS A 116 3.62 12.53 -5.68
CA LYS A 116 2.24 12.39 -6.14
C LYS A 116 1.90 10.93 -6.49
N MET A 117 2.74 10.26 -7.27
CA MET A 117 2.54 8.85 -7.62
C MET A 117 2.43 7.95 -6.40
N PHE A 118 3.38 8.04 -5.47
CA PHE A 118 3.37 7.28 -4.22
C PHE A 118 2.11 7.59 -3.40
N THR A 119 1.73 8.87 -3.29
CA THR A 119 0.55 9.30 -2.55
C THR A 119 -0.75 8.72 -3.12
N GLU A 120 -0.93 8.70 -4.44
CA GLU A 120 -2.16 8.16 -5.05
C GLU A 120 -2.25 6.64 -4.89
N PHE A 121 -1.14 5.90 -5.01
CA PHE A 121 -1.13 4.47 -4.69
C PHE A 121 -1.38 4.20 -3.20
N GLN A 122 -0.84 5.01 -2.30
CA GLN A 122 -1.11 4.88 -0.86
C GLN A 122 -2.61 4.98 -0.53
N LYS A 123 -3.37 5.80 -1.27
CA LYS A 123 -4.83 5.87 -1.11
C LYS A 123 -5.51 4.56 -1.47
N VAL A 124 -5.04 3.85 -2.50
CA VAL A 124 -5.56 2.53 -2.88
C VAL A 124 -5.44 1.53 -1.72
N PHE A 125 -4.25 1.43 -1.12
CA PHE A 125 -4.02 0.52 0.02
C PHE A 125 -4.77 0.95 1.27
N THR A 126 -4.83 2.26 1.52
CA THR A 126 -5.61 2.83 2.63
C THR A 126 -7.08 2.41 2.52
N ALA A 127 -7.70 2.54 1.34
CA ALA A 127 -9.07 2.11 1.14
C ALA A 127 -9.27 0.61 1.40
N ILE A 128 -8.31 -0.24 1.04
CA ILE A 128 -8.39 -1.68 1.30
C ILE A 128 -8.28 -1.97 2.81
N LEU A 129 -7.33 -1.32 3.50
CA LEU A 129 -7.15 -1.48 4.94
C LEU A 129 -8.39 -0.99 5.71
N ASP A 130 -8.96 0.14 5.27
CA ASP A 130 -10.16 0.76 5.83
C ASP A 130 -11.48 0.06 5.39
N GLY A 131 -11.40 -1.09 4.70
CA GLY A 131 -12.58 -1.87 4.31
C GLY A 131 -13.44 -1.24 3.20
N SER A 132 -13.00 -0.13 2.60
CA SER A 132 -13.66 0.60 1.53
C SER A 132 -13.25 0.06 0.14
N ALA A 133 -13.38 -1.25 -0.05
CA ALA A 133 -12.92 -1.94 -1.27
C ALA A 133 -13.67 -1.49 -2.54
N ASP A 134 -14.88 -0.95 -2.38
CA ASP A 134 -15.69 -0.36 -3.44
C ASP A 134 -15.06 0.87 -4.09
N GLN A 135 -14.17 1.58 -3.37
CA GLN A 135 -13.46 2.75 -3.88
C GLN A 135 -12.23 2.41 -4.71
N VAL A 136 -11.71 1.18 -4.60
CA VAL A 136 -10.45 0.74 -5.23
C VAL A 136 -10.42 1.00 -6.74
N PRO A 137 -11.47 0.70 -7.54
CA PRO A 137 -11.46 0.95 -8.99
C PRO A 137 -11.24 2.42 -9.38
N GLY A 138 -11.80 3.36 -8.61
CA GLY A 138 -11.60 4.80 -8.86
C GLY A 138 -10.21 5.27 -8.44
N LEU A 139 -9.73 4.79 -7.29
CA LEU A 139 -8.42 5.16 -6.75
C LEU A 139 -7.27 4.65 -7.62
N ILE A 140 -7.34 3.41 -8.12
CA ILE A 140 -6.28 2.86 -8.98
C ILE A 140 -6.19 3.58 -10.33
N ARG A 141 -7.31 4.10 -10.87
CA ARG A 141 -7.29 4.95 -12.07
C ARG A 141 -6.62 6.29 -11.80
N THR A 142 -6.89 6.90 -10.63
CA THR A 142 -6.23 8.15 -10.21
C THR A 142 -4.72 7.94 -10.03
N ALA A 143 -4.33 6.82 -9.41
CA ALA A 143 -2.93 6.42 -9.30
C ALA A 143 -2.29 6.24 -10.67
N TYR A 144 -2.97 5.58 -11.60
CA TYR A 144 -2.48 5.42 -12.97
C TYR A 144 -2.30 6.76 -13.71
N GLU A 145 -3.20 7.73 -13.54
CA GLU A 145 -3.02 9.08 -14.10
C GLU A 145 -1.76 9.77 -13.56
N SER A 146 -1.45 9.60 -12.27
CA SER A 146 -0.23 10.15 -11.68
C SER A 146 1.05 9.48 -12.21
N VAL A 147 1.00 8.19 -12.53
CA VAL A 147 2.10 7.45 -13.21
C VAL A 147 2.34 8.03 -14.60
N LEU A 148 1.28 8.23 -15.39
CA LEU A 148 1.40 8.80 -16.74
C LEU A 148 1.94 10.23 -16.70
N GLU A 149 1.57 11.01 -15.68
CA GLU A 149 2.12 12.35 -15.49
C GLU A 149 3.62 12.30 -15.22
N HIS A 150 4.07 11.46 -14.30
CA HIS A 150 5.50 11.25 -13.99
C HIS A 150 6.30 10.86 -15.24
N PHE A 151 5.89 9.80 -15.94
CA PHE A 151 6.58 9.36 -17.17
C PHE A 151 6.62 10.45 -18.24
N LYS A 152 5.52 11.20 -18.41
CA LYS A 152 5.46 12.30 -19.38
C LYS A 152 6.41 13.44 -19.03
N ILE A 153 6.60 13.74 -17.74
CA ILE A 153 7.56 14.75 -17.29
C ILE A 153 8.98 14.32 -17.68
N GLU A 154 9.35 13.08 -17.34
CA GLU A 154 10.67 12.54 -17.62
C GLU A 154 10.97 12.46 -19.11
N GLU A 155 10.06 11.89 -19.89
CA GLU A 155 10.25 11.76 -21.34
C GLU A 155 10.38 13.11 -22.03
N LYS A 156 9.64 14.13 -21.58
CA LYS A 156 9.79 15.51 -22.09
C LYS A 156 11.18 16.06 -21.76
N LEU A 157 11.65 15.88 -20.53
CA LEU A 157 12.99 16.32 -20.13
C LEU A 157 14.09 15.56 -20.89
N MET A 158 13.92 14.24 -21.09
CA MET A 158 14.83 13.42 -21.89
C MET A 158 14.94 13.92 -23.32
N MET A 159 13.81 14.28 -23.95
CA MET A 159 13.80 14.89 -25.28
C MET A 159 14.46 16.26 -25.29
N LYS A 160 14.07 17.14 -24.36
CA LYS A 160 14.53 18.53 -24.29
C LYS A 160 16.04 18.66 -24.14
N TYR A 161 16.63 17.84 -23.27
CA TYR A 161 18.06 17.90 -22.97
C TYR A 161 18.90 16.89 -23.77
N ASN A 162 18.30 16.20 -24.75
CA ASN A 162 18.97 15.20 -25.60
C ASN A 162 19.61 14.04 -24.81
N TYR A 163 18.83 13.43 -23.90
CA TYR A 163 19.26 12.22 -23.19
C TYR A 163 19.64 11.12 -24.20
N PRO A 164 20.74 10.36 -23.98
CA PRO A 164 21.24 9.40 -24.97
C PRO A 164 20.16 8.43 -25.43
N ARG A 165 19.96 8.35 -26.76
CA ARG A 165 18.85 7.62 -27.38
C ARG A 165 18.71 6.18 -26.90
N ALA A 166 19.83 5.47 -26.72
CA ALA A 166 19.83 4.08 -26.26
C ALA A 166 19.26 3.97 -24.82
N LYS A 167 19.72 4.82 -23.90
CA LYS A 167 19.25 4.86 -22.51
C LYS A 167 17.80 5.33 -22.41
N ARG A 168 17.43 6.36 -23.18
CA ARG A 168 16.03 6.80 -23.28
C ARG A 168 15.11 5.66 -23.70
N ARG A 169 15.52 4.85 -24.68
CA ARG A 169 14.68 3.75 -25.17
C ARG A 169 14.45 2.70 -24.08
N GLU A 170 15.50 2.29 -23.39
CA GLU A 170 15.41 1.34 -22.27
C GLU A 170 14.47 1.87 -21.17
N HIS A 171 14.66 3.13 -20.77
CA HIS A 171 13.83 3.79 -19.77
C HIS A 171 12.34 3.88 -20.20
N VAL A 172 12.05 4.22 -21.46
CA VAL A 172 10.65 4.24 -21.95
C VAL A 172 10.05 2.83 -22.08
N GLU A 173 10.87 1.82 -22.39
CA GLU A 173 10.41 0.42 -22.37
C GLU A 173 9.98 0.01 -20.95
N SER A 174 10.75 0.40 -19.92
CA SER A 174 10.40 0.27 -18.49
C SER A 174 9.03 0.86 -18.16
N HIS A 175 8.76 2.10 -18.62
CA HIS A 175 7.47 2.76 -18.42
C HIS A 175 6.31 1.94 -18.98
N VAL A 176 6.47 1.41 -20.19
CA VAL A 176 5.44 0.62 -20.87
C VAL A 176 5.16 -0.69 -20.13
N GLU A 177 6.20 -1.34 -19.60
CA GLU A 177 6.04 -2.56 -18.81
C GLU A 177 5.21 -2.32 -17.55
N PHE A 178 5.51 -1.26 -16.81
CA PHE A 178 4.75 -0.91 -15.61
C PHE A 178 3.31 -0.48 -15.91
N GLU A 179 3.12 0.36 -16.93
CA GLU A 179 1.80 0.76 -17.41
C GLU A 179 0.92 -0.47 -17.71
N ASN A 180 1.48 -1.50 -18.35
CA ASN A 180 0.75 -2.73 -18.64
C ASN A 180 0.32 -3.47 -17.38
N ILE A 181 1.14 -3.49 -16.32
CA ILE A 181 0.77 -4.08 -15.04
C ILE A 181 -0.32 -3.26 -14.35
N VAL A 182 -0.21 -1.93 -14.33
CA VAL A 182 -1.23 -1.06 -13.72
C VAL A 182 -2.57 -1.20 -14.46
N LYS A 183 -2.58 -1.30 -15.79
CA LYS A 183 -3.81 -1.57 -16.57
C LYS A 183 -4.46 -2.90 -16.19
N LYS A 184 -3.67 -3.97 -15.98
CA LYS A 184 -4.21 -5.25 -15.50
C LYS A 184 -4.79 -5.11 -14.08
N LEU A 185 -4.16 -4.32 -13.22
CA LEU A 185 -4.68 -4.02 -11.88
C LEU A 185 -5.99 -3.24 -11.92
N ILE A 186 -6.14 -2.26 -12.82
CA ILE A 186 -7.41 -1.55 -13.05
C ILE A 186 -8.50 -2.55 -13.46
N GLN A 187 -8.23 -3.42 -14.45
CA GLN A 187 -9.19 -4.43 -14.87
C GLN A 187 -9.56 -5.38 -13.72
N ALA A 188 -8.57 -5.85 -12.96
CA ALA A 188 -8.82 -6.71 -11.81
C ALA A 188 -9.64 -5.99 -10.72
N ALA A 189 -9.48 -4.68 -10.54
CA ALA A 189 -10.31 -3.90 -9.63
C ALA A 189 -11.78 -3.86 -10.07
N ASP A 190 -12.03 -3.60 -11.36
CA ASP A 190 -13.39 -3.60 -11.92
C ASP A 190 -14.08 -4.98 -11.73
N GLU A 191 -13.30 -6.06 -11.72
CA GLU A 191 -13.77 -7.44 -11.54
C GLU A 191 -13.80 -7.91 -10.06
N GLY A 192 -13.43 -7.06 -9.09
CA GLY A 192 -13.36 -7.42 -7.67
C GLY A 192 -12.20 -8.37 -7.31
N ARG A 193 -11.21 -8.51 -8.18
CA ARG A 193 -10.02 -9.38 -8.05
C ARG A 193 -8.71 -8.61 -7.84
N PHE A 194 -8.78 -7.32 -7.52
CA PHE A 194 -7.59 -6.46 -7.35
C PHE A 194 -6.57 -7.07 -6.40
N ILE A 195 -7.01 -7.47 -5.20
CA ILE A 195 -6.12 -8.02 -4.17
C ILE A 195 -5.42 -9.29 -4.66
N ASP A 196 -6.15 -10.18 -5.35
CA ASP A 196 -5.59 -11.43 -5.86
C ASP A 196 -4.49 -11.17 -6.90
N LEU A 197 -4.75 -10.25 -7.84
CA LEU A 197 -3.76 -9.89 -8.84
C LEU A 197 -2.59 -9.12 -8.22
N TYR A 198 -2.85 -8.21 -7.29
CA TYR A 198 -1.80 -7.45 -6.60
C TYR A 198 -0.82 -8.39 -5.90
N ILE A 199 -1.31 -9.40 -5.19
CA ILE A 199 -0.46 -10.42 -4.55
C ILE A 199 0.39 -11.16 -5.58
N GLN A 200 -0.21 -11.58 -6.70
CA GLN A 200 0.52 -12.26 -7.77
C GLN A 200 1.60 -11.38 -8.42
N GLN A 201 1.41 -10.06 -8.47
CA GLN A 201 2.33 -9.11 -9.07
C GLN A 201 3.26 -8.43 -8.05
N TYR A 202 3.14 -8.73 -6.76
CA TYR A 202 3.83 -8.00 -5.70
C TYR A 202 5.35 -7.95 -5.91
N GLN A 203 5.96 -9.10 -6.25
CA GLN A 203 7.40 -9.17 -6.50
C GLN A 203 7.81 -8.34 -7.72
N PHE A 204 7.00 -8.31 -8.78
CA PHE A 204 7.26 -7.46 -9.94
C PHE A 204 7.23 -5.98 -9.55
N LEU A 205 6.21 -5.56 -8.79
CA LEU A 205 6.05 -4.17 -8.36
C LEU A 205 7.22 -3.70 -7.49
N LEU A 206 7.70 -4.54 -6.57
CA LEU A 206 8.89 -4.24 -5.76
C LEU A 206 10.14 -4.07 -6.65
N THR A 207 10.39 -5.03 -7.53
CA THR A 207 11.54 -5.00 -8.45
C THR A 207 11.48 -3.81 -9.41
N TYR A 208 10.27 -3.45 -9.87
CA TYR A 208 10.09 -2.29 -10.73
C TYR A 208 10.46 -1.00 -10.01
N LEU A 209 10.06 -0.81 -8.75
CA LEU A 209 10.40 0.41 -7.99
C LEU A 209 11.92 0.57 -7.81
N ASP A 210 12.64 -0.53 -7.60
CA ASP A 210 14.10 -0.51 -7.54
C ASP A 210 14.73 -0.17 -8.90
N TYR A 211 14.14 -0.69 -9.99
CA TYR A 211 14.60 -0.43 -11.36
C TYR A 211 14.35 1.01 -11.78
N MET A 212 13.12 1.52 -11.65
CA MET A 212 12.75 2.93 -11.86
C MET A 212 13.70 3.85 -11.10
N LEU A 213 13.89 3.64 -9.80
CA LEU A 213 14.76 4.52 -8.99
C LEU A 213 16.21 4.52 -9.49
N LYS A 214 16.71 3.39 -10.02
CA LYS A 214 18.04 3.31 -10.62
C LYS A 214 18.10 4.11 -11.92
N GLU A 215 17.13 3.93 -12.81
CA GLU A 215 17.06 4.62 -14.10
C GLU A 215 16.88 6.15 -13.92
N ASP A 216 16.02 6.57 -13.01
CA ASP A 216 15.74 7.99 -12.74
C ASP A 216 16.94 8.68 -12.12
N LYS A 217 17.69 7.99 -11.24
CA LYS A 217 18.95 8.50 -10.70
C LYS A 217 20.03 8.63 -11.76
N GLU A 218 20.07 7.72 -12.73
CA GLU A 218 20.98 7.84 -13.88
C GLU A 218 20.60 9.04 -14.77
N PHE A 219 19.30 9.20 -15.04
CA PHE A 219 18.79 10.32 -15.81
C PHE A 219 19.00 11.66 -15.08
N THR A 220 18.79 11.70 -13.77
CA THR A 220 18.99 12.88 -12.93
C THR A 220 20.45 13.33 -12.91
N LYS A 221 21.42 12.41 -12.85
CA LYS A 221 22.84 12.76 -13.00
C LYS A 221 23.11 13.50 -14.32
N PHE A 222 22.52 13.01 -15.41
CA PHE A 222 22.61 13.68 -16.71
C PHE A 222 21.95 15.06 -16.69
N LEU A 223 20.77 15.21 -16.09
CA LEU A 223 20.08 16.49 -15.98
C LEU A 223 20.85 17.51 -15.15
N LEU A 224 21.46 17.10 -14.04
CA LEU A 224 22.27 17.98 -13.20
C LEU A 224 23.44 18.60 -13.98
N GLU A 225 24.07 17.84 -14.89
CA GLU A 225 25.12 18.36 -15.78
C GLU A 225 24.58 19.33 -16.85
N LYS A 226 23.29 19.27 -17.20
CA LYS A 226 22.67 20.04 -18.29
C LYS A 226 21.92 21.28 -17.82
N CYS A 227 21.18 21.20 -16.71
CA CYS A 227 20.30 22.24 -16.21
C CYS A 227 20.36 22.44 -14.68
N GLY A 228 21.19 21.70 -13.95
CA GLY A 228 21.24 21.77 -12.49
C GLY A 228 19.93 21.29 -11.85
N ILE A 229 19.52 21.90 -10.74
CA ILE A 229 18.31 21.51 -10.00
C ILE A 229 17.04 22.19 -10.53
N GLU A 230 17.16 23.26 -11.32
CA GLU A 230 16.03 24.06 -11.82
C GLU A 230 15.55 23.63 -13.21
N CYS A 231 15.62 22.32 -13.50
CA CYS A 231 15.19 21.77 -14.78
C CYS A 231 13.67 21.97 -14.96
N ASN A 232 13.31 22.82 -15.92
CA ASN A 232 11.92 23.11 -16.27
C ASN A 232 11.48 22.29 -17.49
N ILE A 233 10.20 21.91 -17.51
CA ILE A 233 9.53 21.25 -18.65
C ILE A 233 9.32 22.26 -19.77
#